data_AF-A0A250WZE6-F1
#
_entry.id   AF-A0A250WZE6-F1
#
_cell.length_a   1.000
_cell.length_b   1.000
_cell.length_c   1.000
_cell.angle_alpha   90.00
_cell.angle_beta   90.00
_cell.angle_gamma   90.00
#
_symmetry.space_group_name_H-M   'P 1'
#
loop_
_entity.id
_entity.type
_entity.pdbx_description
1 polymer ?
#
loop_
_entity_poly.entity_id
_entity_poly.type
_entity_poly.pdbx_seq_one_letter_code
_entity_poly.pdbx_strand_id
1 'polypeptide(L)'
;MLRFLKNTQQNSLHQSYFSCHRRFKHEPRKQVRSFSTIDMNPMIDEKDWLKVVGHLESFESNRDQLLKQSREIQKRCKQATYLLHKGNILEAAVLLVETEALAAASQNLVAAHPSMREGALSFAMEEYVQALLYKLFLEEGRLAKCSEVPLVEPEEYLAGVLNFTEELSRYAVHRATQRDTNAVQRCRELVDAVMGQFMQFDLRNSSLRRKYDGLKYTLKKLENTLYELSLVEGPSGQVPPAPT
;
A
#
# COMPACT_ATOMS: atom_id res chain seq x y z
N MET A 1 33.44 26.46 38.45
CA MET A 1 34.11 25.16 38.64
C MET A 1 33.97 24.37 37.32
N LEU A 2 34.88 24.63 36.36
CA LEU A 2 35.91 23.71 35.82
C LEU A 2 35.38 22.75 34.72
N ARG A 3 35.64 23.03 33.43
CA ARG A 3 36.74 22.53 32.54
C ARG A 3 36.25 21.36 31.65
N PHE A 4 36.16 21.53 30.33
CA PHE A 4 37.20 21.16 29.34
C PHE A 4 37.89 19.83 29.62
N LEU A 5 37.78 18.85 28.70
CA LEU A 5 38.92 18.06 28.19
C LEU A 5 38.52 17.14 27.02
N LYS A 6 39.36 17.17 25.98
CA LYS A 6 39.53 16.17 24.92
C LYS A 6 40.22 14.92 25.49
N ASN A 7 39.96 13.74 24.92
CA ASN A 7 40.94 12.72 24.47
C ASN A 7 40.26 11.35 24.30
N THR A 8 40.26 10.75 23.11
CA THR A 8 41.23 9.77 22.54
C THR A 8 41.27 8.38 23.18
N GLN A 9 41.00 7.39 22.31
CA GLN A 9 41.49 6.00 22.25
C GLN A 9 41.00 4.93 23.23
N GLN A 10 40.46 3.85 22.62
CA GLN A 10 40.63 2.40 22.86
C GLN A 10 39.37 1.72 22.29
N ASN A 11 39.33 0.59 21.57
CA ASN A 11 40.19 -0.57 21.36
C ASN A 11 39.77 -1.18 20.00
N SER A 12 40.69 -1.47 19.06
CA SER A 12 41.40 -2.74 18.91
C SER A 12 40.49 -3.97 18.83
N LEU A 13 40.48 -4.65 17.68
CA LEU A 13 40.38 -6.11 17.50
C LEU A 13 40.22 -6.43 16.00
N HIS A 14 41.36 -6.52 15.28
CA HIS A 14 41.67 -7.65 14.41
C HIS A 14 43.01 -7.41 13.70
N GLN A 15 44.09 -7.77 14.38
CA GLN A 15 45.33 -8.14 13.74
C GLN A 15 45.78 -9.43 14.39
N SER A 16 45.76 -10.52 13.63
CA SER A 16 46.64 -11.63 13.92
C SER A 16 46.85 -12.47 12.66
N TYR A 17 48.09 -12.94 12.55
CA TYR A 17 48.59 -13.93 11.60
C TYR A 17 48.90 -13.37 10.20
N PHE A 18 50.13 -12.89 10.01
CA PHE A 18 51.16 -13.64 9.30
C PHE A 18 52.50 -12.91 9.39
N SER A 19 53.34 -13.36 10.31
CA SER A 19 54.77 -13.08 10.38
C SER A 19 55.52 -14.17 9.62
N CYS A 20 56.17 -13.82 8.51
CA CYS A 20 57.26 -14.62 7.96
C CYS A 20 58.27 -13.71 7.24
N HIS A 21 59.29 -13.26 7.97
CA HIS A 21 60.47 -12.62 7.38
C HIS A 21 61.41 -13.70 6.85
N ARG A 22 61.45 -13.90 5.52
CA ARG A 22 62.60 -14.53 4.84
C ARG A 22 63.39 -13.46 4.09
N ARG A 23 64.64 -13.26 4.52
CA ARG A 23 65.66 -12.49 3.78
C ARG A 23 65.89 -13.16 2.43
N PHE A 24 65.43 -12.53 1.35
CA PHE A 24 65.89 -12.83 -0.01
C PHE A 24 67.03 -11.89 -0.36
N LYS A 25 68.19 -12.46 -0.73
CA LYS A 25 69.33 -11.72 -1.27
C LYS A 25 68.94 -11.17 -2.65
N HIS A 26 69.19 -9.89 -2.89
CA HIS A 26 69.00 -9.27 -4.20
C HIS A 26 70.03 -9.83 -5.20
N GLU A 27 69.55 -10.51 -6.25
CA GLU A 27 70.31 -10.73 -7.48
C GLU A 27 69.97 -9.66 -8.53
N PRO A 28 70.92 -9.25 -9.38
CA PRO A 28 70.71 -8.16 -10.34
C PRO A 28 69.74 -8.57 -11.47
N ARG A 29 68.80 -7.67 -11.79
CA ARG A 29 67.81 -7.83 -12.86
C ARG A 29 68.48 -8.08 -14.21
N LYS A 30 68.27 -9.26 -14.79
CA LYS A 30 68.47 -9.48 -16.23
C LYS A 30 67.33 -8.82 -17.00
N GLN A 31 67.71 -8.10 -18.07
CA GLN A 31 66.83 -7.38 -19.00
C GLN A 31 65.61 -8.21 -19.42
N VAL A 32 64.42 -7.71 -19.09
CA VAL A 32 63.15 -8.28 -19.56
C VAL A 32 62.98 -7.89 -21.02
N ARG A 33 62.91 -8.90 -21.89
CA ARG A 33 62.61 -8.77 -23.32
C ARG A 33 61.30 -8.00 -23.50
N SER A 34 61.28 -7.07 -24.45
CA SER A 34 60.09 -6.32 -24.85
C SER A 34 58.98 -7.31 -25.25
N PHE A 35 57.96 -7.42 -24.41
CA PHE A 35 56.75 -8.15 -24.74
C PHE A 35 55.95 -7.28 -25.71
N SER A 36 55.72 -7.82 -26.91
CA SER A 36 54.82 -7.24 -27.91
C SER A 36 53.47 -6.94 -27.26
N THR A 37 52.98 -5.72 -27.42
CA THR A 37 51.64 -5.30 -27.02
C THR A 37 50.62 -6.24 -27.67
N ILE A 38 50.05 -7.14 -26.87
CA ILE A 38 48.83 -7.84 -27.25
C ILE A 38 47.80 -6.74 -27.41
N ASP A 39 47.31 -6.57 -28.64
CA ASP A 39 46.21 -5.67 -28.94
C ASP A 39 44.96 -6.26 -28.26
N MET A 40 44.78 -5.91 -26.99
CA MET A 40 43.66 -6.32 -26.15
C MET A 40 42.45 -5.51 -26.61
N ASN A 41 41.86 -5.91 -27.74
CA ASN A 41 40.52 -5.49 -28.06
C ASN A 41 39.65 -5.93 -26.87
N PRO A 42 39.04 -5.00 -26.12
CA PRO A 42 38.50 -5.34 -24.82
C PRO A 42 37.34 -6.31 -25.01
N MET A 43 37.43 -7.51 -24.42
CA MET A 43 36.35 -8.51 -24.45
C MET A 43 35.04 -7.99 -23.81
N ILE A 44 35.13 -6.86 -23.12
CA ILE A 44 34.03 -6.15 -22.46
C ILE A 44 34.06 -4.70 -22.93
N ASP A 45 32.96 -4.20 -23.50
CA ASP A 45 32.81 -2.77 -23.76
C ASP A 45 32.43 -2.06 -22.45
N GLU A 46 33.39 -1.38 -21.82
CA GLU A 46 33.17 -0.62 -20.60
C GLU A 46 32.10 0.47 -20.78
N LYS A 47 31.95 1.04 -21.97
CA LYS A 47 30.92 2.06 -22.24
C LYS A 47 29.53 1.44 -22.27
N ASP A 48 29.40 0.21 -22.76
CA ASP A 48 28.15 -0.54 -22.71
C ASP A 48 27.76 -0.87 -21.27
N TRP A 49 28.72 -1.34 -20.46
CA TRP A 49 28.50 -1.58 -19.03
C TRP A 49 28.07 -0.33 -18.25
N LEU A 50 28.66 0.84 -18.53
CA LEU A 50 28.24 2.10 -17.90
C LEU A 50 26.79 2.48 -18.26
N LYS A 51 26.30 2.14 -19.46
CA LYS A 51 24.88 2.33 -19.82
C LYS A 51 23.98 1.41 -19.02
N VAL A 52 24.39 0.14 -18.83
CA VAL A 52 23.65 -0.82 -18.00
C VAL A 52 23.54 -0.32 -16.56
N VAL A 53 24.64 0.15 -15.98
CA VAL A 53 24.65 0.73 -14.63
C VAL A 53 23.70 1.93 -14.55
N GLY A 54 23.82 2.89 -15.47
CA GLY A 54 22.94 4.06 -15.49
C GLY A 54 21.46 3.73 -15.64
N HIS A 55 21.13 2.68 -16.42
CA HIS A 55 19.76 2.18 -16.53
C HIS A 55 19.24 1.63 -15.19
N LEU A 56 20.04 0.82 -14.49
CA LEU A 56 19.68 0.25 -13.19
C LEU A 56 19.51 1.33 -12.11
N GLU A 57 20.42 2.32 -12.06
CA GLU A 57 20.32 3.45 -11.12
C GLU A 57 19.06 4.29 -11.36
N SER A 58 18.72 4.56 -12.62
CA SER A 58 17.49 5.29 -12.97
C SER A 58 16.24 4.49 -12.58
N PHE A 59 16.24 3.17 -12.80
CA PHE A 59 15.14 2.30 -12.40
C PHE A 59 14.96 2.27 -10.88
N GLU A 60 16.05 2.14 -10.12
CA GLU A 60 16.01 2.17 -8.65
C GLU A 60 15.50 3.51 -8.10
N SER A 61 15.95 4.62 -8.69
CA SER A 61 15.49 5.96 -8.32
C SER A 61 13.97 6.13 -8.51
N ASN A 62 13.46 5.69 -9.67
CA ASN A 62 12.02 5.71 -9.97
C ASN A 62 11.22 4.83 -9.00
N ARG A 63 11.73 3.63 -8.68
CA ARG A 63 11.10 2.71 -7.73
C ARG A 63 11.02 3.30 -6.32
N ASP A 64 12.09 3.95 -5.86
CA ASP A 64 12.13 4.60 -4.55
C ASP A 64 11.18 5.81 -4.48
N GLN A 65 11.07 6.59 -5.56
CA GLN A 65 10.09 7.65 -5.68
C GLN A 65 8.65 7.11 -5.62
N LEU A 66 8.37 6.04 -6.38
CA LEU A 66 7.06 5.40 -6.39
C LEU A 66 6.68 4.85 -5.01
N LEU A 67 7.63 4.24 -4.29
CA LEU A 67 7.39 3.73 -2.94
C LEU A 67 7.05 4.85 -1.95
N LYS A 68 7.72 6.01 -2.06
CA LYS A 68 7.39 7.19 -1.25
C LYS A 68 5.99 7.71 -1.55
N GLN A 69 5.63 7.84 -2.83
CA GLN A 69 4.29 8.28 -3.25
C GLN A 69 3.20 7.31 -2.77
N SER A 70 3.43 6.00 -2.92
CA SER A 70 2.50 4.95 -2.50
C SER A 70 2.20 5.00 -1.00
N ARG A 71 3.23 5.21 -0.16
CA ARG A 71 3.07 5.36 1.29
C ARG A 71 2.27 6.60 1.67
N GLU A 72 2.48 7.70 0.96
CA GLU A 72 1.75 8.95 1.22
C GLU A 72 0.28 8.82 0.79
N ILE A 73 -0.01 8.17 -0.34
CA ILE A 73 -1.37 7.79 -0.77
C ILE A 73 -2.05 6.99 0.35
N GLN A 74 -1.44 5.88 0.79
CA GLN A 74 -2.01 5.04 1.85
C GLN A 74 -2.29 5.82 3.14
N LYS A 75 -1.36 6.69 3.55
CA LYS A 75 -1.53 7.53 4.74
C LYS A 75 -2.74 8.45 4.60
N ARG A 76 -2.88 9.15 3.48
CA ARG A 76 -4.00 10.06 3.23
C ARG A 76 -5.32 9.33 3.13
N CYS A 77 -5.38 8.18 2.47
CA CYS A 77 -6.58 7.33 2.42
C CYS A 77 -7.04 6.92 3.81
N LYS A 78 -6.12 6.47 4.69
CA LYS A 78 -6.45 6.08 6.06
C LYS A 78 -6.95 7.26 6.89
N GLN A 79 -6.34 8.44 6.71
CA GLN A 79 -6.81 9.67 7.34
C GLN A 79 -8.21 10.07 6.84
N ALA A 80 -8.45 9.99 5.53
CA ALA A 80 -9.76 10.26 4.93
C ALA A 80 -10.83 9.30 5.46
N THR A 81 -10.59 7.98 5.45
CA THR A 81 -11.51 6.98 6.01
C THR A 81 -11.80 7.23 7.48
N TYR A 82 -10.79 7.60 8.29
CA TYR A 82 -11.00 7.99 9.67
C TYR A 82 -11.95 9.20 9.80
N LEU A 83 -11.72 10.25 9.00
CA LEU A 83 -12.55 11.45 8.99
C LEU A 83 -13.98 11.16 8.53
N LEU A 84 -14.16 10.29 7.54
CA LEU A 84 -15.48 9.84 7.07
C LEU A 84 -16.27 9.16 8.19
N HIS A 85 -15.63 8.28 8.98
CA HIS A 85 -16.25 7.68 10.17
C HIS A 85 -16.61 8.69 11.26
N LYS A 86 -15.97 9.87 11.25
CA LYS A 86 -16.29 10.97 12.18
C LYS A 86 -17.31 11.96 11.63
N GLY A 87 -17.77 11.78 10.39
CA GLY A 87 -18.68 12.71 9.72
C GLY A 87 -18.00 13.94 9.12
N ASN A 88 -16.66 14.01 9.12
CA ASN A 88 -15.89 15.13 8.57
C ASN A 88 -15.68 14.94 7.05
N ILE A 89 -16.77 14.97 6.28
CA ILE A 89 -16.76 14.65 4.85
C ILE A 89 -15.93 15.65 4.03
N LEU A 90 -16.00 16.95 4.35
CA LEU A 90 -15.28 17.99 3.60
C LEU A 90 -13.76 17.85 3.74
N GLU A 91 -13.26 17.62 4.94
CA GLU A 91 -11.82 17.40 5.18
C GLU A 91 -11.33 16.12 4.51
N ALA A 92 -12.13 15.04 4.56
CA ALA A 92 -11.83 13.82 3.84
C ALA A 92 -11.78 14.03 2.31
N ALA A 93 -12.69 14.87 1.77
CA ALA A 93 -12.71 15.20 0.35
C ALA A 93 -11.43 15.93 -0.09
N VAL A 94 -10.91 16.86 0.72
CA VAL A 94 -9.63 17.54 0.44
C VAL A 94 -8.49 16.52 0.36
N LEU A 95 -8.39 15.61 1.33
CA LEU A 95 -7.36 14.55 1.31
C LEU A 95 -7.48 13.65 0.08
N LEU A 96 -8.70 13.32 -0.36
CA LEU A 96 -8.91 12.49 -1.55
C LEU A 96 -8.50 13.20 -2.83
N VAL A 97 -8.76 14.51 -2.97
CA VAL A 97 -8.27 15.31 -4.11
C VAL A 97 -6.74 15.33 -4.14
N GLU A 98 -6.09 15.55 -2.99
CA GLU A 98 -4.64 15.50 -2.90
C GLU A 98 -4.06 14.11 -3.19
N THR A 99 -4.80 13.06 -2.84
CA THR A 99 -4.44 11.67 -3.14
C THR A 99 -4.56 11.38 -4.63
N GLU A 100 -5.60 11.89 -5.29
CA GLU A 100 -5.81 11.75 -6.73
C GLU A 100 -4.66 12.37 -7.53
N ALA A 101 -4.19 13.56 -7.10
CA ALA A 101 -3.02 14.20 -7.70
C ALA A 101 -1.73 13.35 -7.55
N LEU A 102 -1.53 12.71 -6.38
CA LEU A 102 -0.40 11.80 -6.18
C LEU A 102 -0.52 10.52 -7.02
N ALA A 103 -1.72 9.96 -7.12
CA ALA A 103 -2.00 8.77 -7.93
C ALA A 103 -1.73 9.04 -9.41
N ALA A 104 -2.20 10.17 -9.94
CA ALA A 104 -1.91 10.60 -11.31
C ALA A 104 -0.41 10.79 -11.56
N ALA A 105 0.33 11.40 -10.61
CA ALA A 105 1.78 11.52 -10.71
C ALA A 105 2.49 10.16 -10.70
N SER A 106 1.96 9.19 -9.94
CA SER A 106 2.50 7.83 -9.84
C SER A 106 2.30 7.04 -11.14
N GLN A 107 1.20 7.25 -11.86
CA GLN A 107 0.97 6.64 -13.17
C GLN A 107 2.05 6.99 -14.19
N ASN A 108 2.53 8.24 -14.18
CA ASN A 108 3.59 8.67 -15.09
C ASN A 108 4.91 7.91 -14.86
N LEU A 109 5.21 7.55 -13.60
CA LEU A 109 6.41 6.75 -13.29
C LEU A 109 6.26 5.29 -13.77
N VAL A 110 5.06 4.74 -13.65
CA VAL A 110 4.75 3.36 -14.03
C VAL A 110 4.62 3.21 -15.55
N ALA A 111 4.24 4.25 -16.29
CA ALA A 111 4.12 4.21 -17.75
C ALA A 111 5.43 3.75 -18.45
N ALA A 112 6.59 4.11 -17.88
CA ALA A 112 7.90 3.67 -18.39
C ALA A 112 8.24 2.22 -17.99
N HIS A 113 7.75 1.74 -16.85
CA HIS A 113 8.00 0.39 -16.34
C HIS A 113 6.75 -0.19 -15.66
N PRO A 114 5.83 -0.80 -16.44
CA PRO A 114 4.56 -1.30 -15.92
C PRO A 114 4.68 -2.31 -14.77
N SER A 115 5.78 -3.07 -14.72
CA SER A 115 6.07 -4.02 -13.63
C SER A 115 6.23 -3.36 -12.26
N MET A 116 6.46 -2.04 -12.19
CA MET A 116 6.53 -1.31 -10.92
C MET A 116 5.14 -1.06 -10.29
N ARG A 117 4.04 -1.28 -11.03
CA ARG A 117 2.69 -1.08 -10.51
C ARG A 117 2.36 -2.05 -9.38
N GLU A 118 2.76 -3.30 -9.56
CA GLU A 118 2.49 -4.37 -8.61
C GLU A 118 3.16 -4.09 -7.25
N GLY A 119 2.51 -4.54 -6.18
CA GLY A 119 2.99 -4.30 -4.83
C GLY A 119 2.55 -2.94 -4.30
N ALA A 120 3.50 -2.06 -3.99
CA ALA A 120 3.26 -0.88 -3.15
C ALA A 120 2.19 0.07 -3.72
N LEU A 121 2.24 0.37 -5.02
CA LEU A 121 1.25 1.24 -5.66
C LEU A 121 -0.11 0.56 -5.71
N SER A 122 -0.18 -0.70 -6.15
CA SER A 122 -1.42 -1.47 -6.20
C SER A 122 -2.16 -1.47 -4.85
N PHE A 123 -1.47 -1.78 -3.74
CA PHE A 123 -2.06 -1.69 -2.39
C PHE A 123 -2.51 -0.28 -2.01
N ALA A 124 -1.80 0.75 -2.46
CA ALA A 124 -2.18 2.14 -2.22
C ALA A 124 -3.45 2.52 -3.01
N MET A 125 -3.59 2.02 -4.24
CA MET A 125 -4.77 2.25 -5.07
C MET A 125 -6.01 1.51 -4.53
N GLU A 126 -5.85 0.33 -3.94
CA GLU A 126 -6.95 -0.36 -3.23
C GLU A 126 -7.52 0.49 -2.08
N GLU A 127 -6.64 1.10 -1.27
CA GLU A 127 -7.00 1.98 -0.16
C GLU A 127 -7.67 3.28 -0.65
N TYR A 128 -7.20 3.81 -1.79
CA TYR A 128 -7.83 4.94 -2.46
C TYR A 128 -9.27 4.62 -2.90
N VAL A 129 -9.48 3.48 -3.55
CA VAL A 129 -10.82 3.03 -3.97
C VAL A 129 -11.72 2.88 -2.74
N GLN A 130 -11.24 2.22 -1.69
CA GLN A 130 -12.01 2.05 -0.45
C GLN A 130 -12.49 3.39 0.13
N ALA A 131 -11.59 4.36 0.28
CA ALA A 131 -11.92 5.67 0.85
C ALA A 131 -12.87 6.48 -0.05
N LEU A 132 -12.66 6.42 -1.38
CA LEU A 132 -13.52 7.07 -2.37
C LEU A 132 -14.93 6.48 -2.36
N LEU A 133 -15.05 5.15 -2.39
CA LEU A 133 -16.34 4.46 -2.33
C LEU A 133 -17.06 4.73 -1.02
N TYR A 134 -16.33 4.80 0.10
CA TYR A 134 -16.95 5.10 1.38
C TYR A 134 -17.51 6.52 1.44
N LYS A 135 -16.77 7.52 0.92
CA LYS A 135 -17.28 8.88 0.78
C LYS A 135 -18.56 8.91 -0.07
N LEU A 136 -18.52 8.28 -1.24
CA LEU A 136 -19.66 8.27 -2.16
C LEU A 136 -20.88 7.57 -1.56
N PHE A 137 -20.68 6.47 -0.83
CA PHE A 137 -21.76 5.80 -0.11
C PHE A 137 -22.41 6.72 0.94
N LEU A 138 -21.61 7.49 1.68
CA LEU A 138 -22.15 8.40 2.70
C LEU A 138 -22.91 9.58 2.09
N GLU A 139 -22.51 10.05 0.91
CA GLU A 139 -23.14 11.20 0.23
C GLU A 139 -24.36 10.79 -0.61
N GLU A 140 -24.26 9.68 -1.34
CA GLU A 140 -25.21 9.31 -2.39
C GLU A 140 -25.87 7.94 -2.16
N GLY A 141 -25.40 7.15 -1.20
CA GLY A 141 -25.94 5.82 -0.92
C GLY A 141 -25.65 4.78 -1.99
N ARG A 142 -24.65 5.00 -2.85
CA ARG A 142 -24.29 4.10 -3.96
C ARG A 142 -22.80 3.77 -4.00
N LEU A 143 -22.48 2.79 -4.84
CA LEU A 143 -21.13 2.39 -5.18
C LEU A 143 -20.74 2.97 -6.55
N ALA A 144 -19.54 3.52 -6.69
CA ALA A 144 -19.03 4.06 -7.95
C ALA A 144 -18.73 2.91 -8.92
N LYS A 145 -19.05 3.04 -10.20
CA LYS A 145 -18.63 2.10 -11.24
C LYS A 145 -17.10 2.14 -11.40
N CYS A 146 -16.51 1.04 -11.85
CA CYS A 146 -15.07 1.01 -12.17
C CYS A 146 -14.67 2.11 -13.18
N SER A 147 -15.54 2.45 -14.13
CA SER A 147 -15.31 3.52 -15.12
C SER A 147 -15.33 4.93 -14.52
N GLU A 148 -15.89 5.12 -13.33
CA GLU A 148 -15.88 6.39 -12.59
C GLU A 148 -14.56 6.57 -11.82
N VAL A 149 -13.68 5.56 -11.79
CA VAL A 149 -12.39 5.57 -11.10
C VAL A 149 -11.27 5.23 -12.10
N PRO A 150 -10.94 6.11 -13.06
CA PRO A 150 -10.04 5.78 -14.17
C PRO A 150 -8.58 5.58 -13.75
N LEU A 151 -8.21 5.95 -12.51
CA LEU A 151 -6.83 5.86 -12.05
C LEU A 151 -6.39 4.45 -11.62
N VAL A 152 -7.34 3.51 -11.51
CA VAL A 152 -7.12 2.18 -10.95
C VAL A 152 -7.34 1.08 -11.98
N GLU A 153 -6.60 -0.02 -11.81
CA GLU A 153 -6.82 -1.23 -12.58
C GLU A 153 -8.05 -1.99 -12.06
N PRO A 154 -8.70 -2.82 -12.90
CA PRO A 154 -9.89 -3.57 -12.49
C PRO A 154 -9.68 -4.42 -11.23
N GLU A 155 -8.52 -5.06 -11.08
CA GLU A 155 -8.23 -5.87 -9.88
C GLU A 155 -8.08 -5.03 -8.62
N GLU A 156 -7.46 -3.84 -8.72
CA GLU A 156 -7.32 -2.88 -7.61
C GLU A 156 -8.68 -2.34 -7.19
N TYR A 157 -9.55 -2.06 -8.17
CA TYR A 157 -10.93 -1.66 -7.93
C TYR A 157 -11.70 -2.76 -7.19
N LEU A 158 -11.64 -4.01 -7.65
CA LEU A 158 -12.32 -5.13 -6.98
C LEU A 158 -11.80 -5.35 -5.56
N ALA A 159 -10.49 -5.27 -5.35
CA ALA A 159 -9.90 -5.39 -4.03
C ALA A 159 -10.30 -4.23 -3.10
N GLY A 160 -10.38 -3.01 -3.63
CA GLY A 160 -10.87 -1.84 -2.91
C GLY A 160 -12.36 -1.93 -2.55
N VAL A 161 -13.20 -2.48 -3.43
CA VAL A 161 -14.62 -2.78 -3.14
C VAL A 161 -14.74 -3.74 -1.96
N LEU A 162 -13.92 -4.80 -1.91
CA LEU A 162 -13.93 -5.75 -0.80
C LEU A 162 -13.52 -5.07 0.51
N ASN A 163 -12.44 -4.29 0.52
CA ASN A 163 -12.04 -3.56 1.73
C ASN A 163 -13.13 -2.55 2.17
N PHE A 164 -13.81 -1.89 1.23
CA PHE A 164 -14.93 -1.00 1.51
C PHE A 164 -16.08 -1.72 2.25
N THR A 165 -16.37 -2.98 1.94
CA THR A 165 -17.39 -3.74 2.68
C THR A 165 -17.06 -3.90 4.16
N GLU A 166 -15.78 -3.98 4.53
CA GLU A 166 -15.35 -4.04 5.93
C GLU A 166 -15.61 -2.70 6.65
N GLU A 167 -15.40 -1.57 5.95
CA GLU A 167 -15.74 -0.24 6.49
C GLU A 167 -17.25 -0.04 6.63
N LEU A 168 -18.07 -0.60 5.73
CA LEU A 168 -19.53 -0.64 5.89
C LEU A 168 -19.94 -1.40 7.14
N SER A 169 -19.28 -2.53 7.46
CA SER A 169 -19.55 -3.25 8.70
C SER A 169 -19.24 -2.39 9.94
N ARG A 170 -18.13 -1.65 9.92
CA ARG A 170 -17.78 -0.72 10.99
C ARG A 170 -18.78 0.43 11.12
N TYR A 171 -19.20 1.01 10.00
CA TYR A 171 -20.23 2.04 9.94
C TYR A 171 -21.57 1.53 10.49
N ALA A 172 -21.99 0.34 10.06
CA ALA A 172 -23.24 -0.28 10.49
C ALA A 172 -23.26 -0.54 12.01
N VAL A 173 -22.17 -1.02 12.60
CA VAL A 173 -22.08 -1.17 14.06
C VAL A 173 -22.26 0.19 14.75
N HIS A 174 -21.67 1.26 14.23
CA HIS A 174 -21.87 2.61 14.79
C HIS A 174 -23.32 3.11 14.64
N ARG A 175 -23.99 2.83 13.52
CA ARG A 175 -25.40 3.17 13.32
C ARG A 175 -26.34 2.33 14.20
N ALA A 176 -25.98 1.07 14.46
CA ALA A 176 -26.71 0.19 15.36
C ALA A 176 -26.72 0.73 16.81
N THR A 177 -25.61 1.32 17.28
CA THR A 177 -25.61 1.95 18.62
C THR A 177 -26.54 3.17 18.71
N GLN A 178 -26.84 3.78 17.56
CA GLN A 178 -27.79 4.89 17.41
C GLN A 178 -29.21 4.39 17.09
N ARG A 179 -29.46 3.08 17.10
CA ARG A 179 -30.73 2.43 16.72
C ARG A 179 -31.23 2.79 15.32
N ASP A 180 -30.31 3.12 14.40
CA ASP A 180 -30.66 3.33 13.00
C ASP A 180 -30.65 2.01 12.23
N THR A 181 -31.70 1.22 12.44
CA THR A 181 -31.91 -0.08 11.79
C THR A 181 -31.94 0.03 10.26
N ASN A 182 -32.46 1.15 9.73
CA ASN A 182 -32.51 1.41 8.29
C ASN A 182 -31.11 1.55 7.68
N ALA A 183 -30.19 2.26 8.34
CA ALA A 183 -28.81 2.37 7.84
C ALA A 183 -28.07 1.02 7.88
N VAL A 184 -28.27 0.22 8.94
CA VAL A 184 -27.69 -1.13 9.04
C VAL A 184 -28.23 -2.02 7.91
N GLN A 185 -29.54 -1.96 7.65
CA GLN A 185 -30.19 -2.70 6.58
C GLN A 185 -29.62 -2.34 5.20
N ARG A 186 -29.46 -1.03 4.91
CA ARG A 186 -28.83 -0.57 3.65
C ARG A 186 -27.40 -1.11 3.48
N CYS A 187 -26.62 -1.16 4.56
CA CYS A 187 -25.28 -1.73 4.51
C CYS A 187 -25.31 -3.22 4.19
N ARG A 188 -26.21 -3.98 4.85
CA ARG A 188 -26.39 -5.42 4.61
C ARG A 188 -26.77 -5.69 3.15
N GLU A 189 -27.74 -4.95 2.62
CA GLU A 189 -28.20 -5.10 1.23
C GLU A 189 -27.09 -4.82 0.21
N LEU A 190 -26.31 -3.77 0.43
CA LEU A 190 -25.19 -3.45 -0.45
C LEU A 190 -24.11 -4.53 -0.41
N VAL A 191 -23.76 -5.04 0.78
CA VAL A 191 -22.77 -6.13 0.92
C VAL A 191 -23.27 -7.43 0.31
N ASP A 192 -24.55 -7.76 0.44
CA ASP A 192 -25.18 -8.93 -0.19
C ASP A 192 -25.19 -8.81 -1.73
N ALA A 193 -25.49 -7.62 -2.25
CA ALA A 193 -25.41 -7.34 -3.69
C ALA A 193 -23.98 -7.48 -4.22
N VAL A 194 -22.97 -6.99 -3.48
CA VAL A 194 -21.55 -7.18 -3.81
C VAL A 194 -21.21 -8.67 -3.82
N MET A 195 -21.64 -9.45 -2.82
CA MET A 195 -21.44 -10.90 -2.78
C MET A 195 -22.00 -11.57 -4.05
N GLY A 196 -23.21 -11.22 -4.46
CA GLY A 196 -23.83 -11.73 -5.69
C GLY A 196 -23.05 -11.38 -6.97
N GLN A 197 -22.41 -10.21 -7.04
CA GLN A 197 -21.52 -9.88 -8.16
C GLN A 197 -20.24 -10.72 -8.14
N PHE A 198 -19.62 -10.88 -6.96
CA PHE A 198 -18.37 -11.65 -6.83
C PHE A 198 -18.54 -13.15 -7.13
N MET A 199 -19.74 -13.71 -6.95
CA MET A 199 -20.05 -15.11 -7.32
C MET A 199 -19.88 -15.39 -8.83
N GLN A 200 -19.90 -14.38 -9.68
CA GLN A 200 -19.73 -14.54 -11.14
C GLN A 200 -18.26 -14.68 -11.56
N PHE A 201 -17.31 -14.37 -10.67
CA PHE A 201 -15.88 -14.41 -10.99
C PHE A 201 -15.28 -15.79 -10.68
N ASP A 202 -14.52 -16.34 -11.62
CA ASP A 202 -13.66 -17.51 -11.39
C ASP A 202 -12.28 -17.05 -10.86
N LEU A 203 -12.23 -16.65 -9.60
CA LEU A 203 -11.01 -16.20 -8.93
C LEU A 203 -10.14 -17.41 -8.52
N ARG A 204 -9.07 -17.66 -9.29
CA ARG A 204 -8.08 -18.72 -9.02
C ARG A 204 -6.80 -18.15 -8.43
N ASN A 205 -6.44 -18.61 -7.22
CA ASN A 205 -5.13 -18.40 -6.58
C ASN A 205 -4.59 -16.96 -6.55
N SER A 206 -5.46 -15.95 -6.46
CA SER A 206 -5.09 -14.53 -6.36
C SER A 206 -5.21 -13.99 -4.93
N SER A 207 -4.54 -12.88 -4.62
CA SER A 207 -4.74 -12.13 -3.37
C SER A 207 -6.21 -11.72 -3.18
N LEU A 208 -6.88 -11.38 -4.29
CA LEU A 208 -8.30 -11.04 -4.34
C LEU A 208 -9.19 -12.18 -3.84
N ARG A 209 -8.83 -13.45 -4.11
CA ARG A 209 -9.59 -14.60 -3.61
C ARG A 209 -9.62 -14.65 -2.08
N ARG A 210 -8.49 -14.40 -1.41
CA ARG A 210 -8.42 -14.40 0.06
C ARG A 210 -9.31 -13.30 0.66
N LYS A 211 -9.35 -12.13 0.03
CA LYS A 211 -10.23 -11.03 0.44
C LYS A 211 -11.70 -11.38 0.22
N TYR A 212 -12.03 -11.98 -0.92
CA TYR A 212 -13.39 -12.40 -1.23
C TYR A 212 -13.90 -13.46 -0.25
N ASP A 213 -13.06 -14.42 0.15
CA ASP A 213 -13.43 -15.42 1.16
C ASP A 213 -13.79 -14.77 2.52
N GLY A 214 -13.28 -13.55 2.79
CA GLY A 214 -13.61 -12.71 3.94
C GLY A 214 -15.02 -12.12 3.92
N LEU A 215 -15.58 -11.88 2.72
CA LEU A 215 -16.84 -11.16 2.51
C LEU A 215 -18.03 -11.82 3.23
N LYS A 216 -18.07 -13.15 3.28
CA LYS A 216 -19.12 -13.91 3.98
C LYS A 216 -19.17 -13.60 5.48
N TYR A 217 -18.03 -13.29 6.10
CA TYR A 217 -17.97 -12.95 7.51
C TYR A 217 -18.47 -11.52 7.75
N THR A 218 -18.14 -10.60 6.84
CA THR A 218 -18.68 -9.23 6.83
C THR A 218 -20.20 -9.24 6.71
N LEU A 219 -20.75 -10.01 5.76
CA LEU A 219 -22.19 -10.16 5.60
C LEU A 219 -22.84 -10.77 6.85
N LYS A 220 -22.28 -11.88 7.36
CA LYS A 220 -22.79 -12.52 8.58
C LYS A 220 -22.80 -11.59 9.78
N LYS A 221 -21.78 -10.74 9.91
CA LYS A 221 -21.70 -9.74 10.99
C LYS A 221 -22.84 -8.71 10.88
N LEU A 222 -23.12 -8.21 9.68
CA LEU A 222 -24.24 -7.28 9.45
C LEU A 222 -25.60 -7.93 9.76
N GLU A 223 -25.80 -9.18 9.34
CA GLU A 223 -27.02 -9.95 9.65
C GLU A 223 -27.20 -10.17 11.15
N ASN A 224 -26.11 -10.49 11.87
CA ASN A 224 -26.14 -10.63 13.32
C ASN A 224 -26.48 -9.30 13.99
N THR A 225 -25.92 -8.17 13.54
CA THR A 225 -26.27 -6.83 14.06
C THR A 225 -27.75 -6.50 13.86
N LEU A 226 -28.33 -6.83 12.70
CA LEU A 226 -29.77 -6.67 12.47
C LEU A 226 -30.61 -7.56 13.37
N TYR A 227 -30.20 -8.83 13.52
CA TYR A 227 -30.85 -9.76 14.44
C TYR A 227 -30.83 -9.22 15.88
N GLU A 228 -29.69 -8.74 16.37
CA GLU A 228 -29.56 -8.14 17.70
C GLU A 228 -30.48 -6.93 17.88
N LEU A 229 -30.59 -6.05 16.87
CA LEU A 229 -31.53 -4.92 16.91
C LEU A 229 -32.99 -5.40 17.01
N SER A 230 -33.36 -6.43 16.24
CA SER A 230 -34.72 -6.99 16.24
C SER A 230 -35.13 -7.59 17.58
N LEU A 231 -34.18 -8.10 18.37
CA LEU A 231 -34.46 -8.62 19.72
C LEU A 231 -34.80 -7.51 20.72
N VAL A 232 -34.26 -6.30 20.51
CA VAL A 232 -34.49 -5.14 21.39
C VAL A 232 -35.78 -4.39 21.01
N GLU A 233 -36.17 -4.43 19.74
CA GLU A 233 -37.39 -3.79 19.20
C GLU A 233 -38.67 -4.61 19.43
N GLY A 234 -38.82 -5.30 20.58
CA GLY A 234 -39.97 -6.19 20.87
C GLY A 234 -41.35 -5.64 20.47
N PRO A 235 -42.38 -6.49 20.29
CA PRO A 235 -43.56 -6.31 19.42
C PRO A 235 -44.54 -5.14 19.73
N SER A 236 -44.18 -4.22 20.60
CA SER A 236 -44.93 -3.00 20.90
C SER A 236 -43.98 -1.81 20.92
N GLY A 237 -44.00 -1.02 19.84
CA GLY A 237 -43.17 0.16 19.61
C GLY A 237 -43.41 1.32 20.59
N GLN A 238 -42.99 1.16 21.84
CA GLN A 238 -42.75 2.27 22.76
C GLN A 238 -41.35 2.13 23.36
N VAL A 239 -40.45 3.01 22.93
CA VAL A 239 -39.08 3.09 23.42
C VAL A 239 -39.02 4.26 24.43
N PRO A 240 -38.55 4.03 25.68
CA PRO A 240 -38.29 5.11 26.62
C PRO A 240 -37.14 6.00 26.11
N PRO A 241 -37.20 7.32 26.35
CA PRO A 241 -36.19 8.26 25.85
C PRO A 241 -34.81 7.94 26.44
N ALA A 242 -33.77 8.18 25.63
CA ALA A 242 -32.38 7.97 26.04
C ALA A 242 -32.04 8.80 27.28
N PRO A 243 -31.27 8.26 28.24
CA PRO A 243 -30.82 9.03 29.38
C PRO A 243 -29.88 10.15 28.89
N THR A 244 -30.26 11.39 29.21
CA THR A 244 -29.44 12.62 29.08
C THR A 244 -28.19 12.57 29.94
#